data_AF-A0A951C1N7-F1
#
_entry.id   AF-A0A951C1N7-F1
#
_cell.length_a   1.000
_cell.length_b   1.000
_cell.length_c   1.000
_cell.angle_alpha   90.00
_cell.angle_beta   90.00
_cell.angle_gamma   90.00
#
_symmetry.space_group_name_H-M   'P 1'
#
loop_
_entity.id
_entity.type
_entity.pdbx_description
1 polymer ?
#
loop_
_entity_poly.entity_id
_entity_poly.type
_entity_poly.pdbx_seq_one_letter_code
_entity_poly.pdbx_strand_id
1 'polypeptide(L)'
;VDGKPAGWVNASRRADYGLYRLGEGADPADADVVGISCFIIAPPYRRHRLADTLLTRVVADAPGRGVAYVEAYPPTESREGDGANFRGPRAMYEAHGFEPLEERGRNTVMRLKV
;
A
#
# COMPACT_ATOMS: atom_id res chain seq x y z
N VAL A 1 -12.95 -15.14 -8.48
CA VAL A 1 -13.26 -15.88 -9.73
C VAL A 1 -14.10 -17.07 -9.34
N ASP A 2 -15.35 -17.11 -9.77
CA ASP A 2 -16.30 -18.18 -9.44
C ASP A 2 -16.44 -18.41 -7.93
N GLY A 3 -16.62 -17.32 -7.17
CA GLY A 3 -16.72 -17.35 -5.71
C GLY A 3 -15.39 -17.54 -4.96
N LYS A 4 -14.26 -17.77 -5.65
CA LYS A 4 -12.94 -17.94 -5.03
C LYS A 4 -12.14 -16.62 -5.01
N PRO A 5 -11.46 -16.27 -3.90
CA PRO A 5 -10.59 -15.10 -3.85
C PRO A 5 -9.43 -15.20 -4.85
N ALA A 6 -9.22 -14.15 -5.65
CA ALA A 6 -8.11 -14.08 -6.62
C ALA A 6 -6.92 -13.25 -6.10
N GLY A 7 -7.17 -12.36 -5.15
CA GLY A 7 -6.14 -11.59 -4.49
C GLY A 7 -6.69 -10.87 -3.27
N TRP A 8 -5.78 -10.32 -2.47
CA TRP A 8 -6.07 -9.62 -1.24
C TRP A 8 -5.08 -8.47 -1.06
N VAL A 9 -5.54 -7.40 -0.41
CA VAL A 9 -4.70 -6.27 0.04
C VAL A 9 -4.95 -6.04 1.51
N ASN A 10 -3.88 -5.86 2.28
CA ASN A 10 -3.97 -5.31 3.63
C ASN A 10 -3.71 -3.80 3.55
N ALA A 11 -4.76 -3.02 3.76
CA ALA A 11 -4.71 -1.58 3.89
C ALA A 11 -5.54 -1.17 5.10
N SER A 12 -4.89 -0.60 6.12
CA SER A 12 -5.50 -0.27 7.41
C SER A 12 -5.05 1.12 7.84
N ARG A 13 -5.80 1.79 8.73
CA ARG A 13 -5.31 3.06 9.30
C ARG A 13 -3.99 2.80 10.01
N ARG A 14 -3.04 3.75 9.93
CA ARG A 14 -1.78 3.69 10.69
C ARG A 14 -2.06 3.56 12.19
N ALA A 15 -3.12 4.20 12.67
CA ALA A 15 -3.60 4.09 14.04
C ALA A 15 -4.00 2.66 14.43
N ASP A 16 -4.43 1.81 13.50
CA ASP A 16 -4.92 0.45 13.80
C ASP A 16 -3.87 -0.64 13.56
N TYR A 17 -2.75 -0.30 12.92
CA TYR A 17 -1.73 -1.27 12.54
C TYR A 17 -0.38 -0.92 13.14
N GLY A 18 -0.02 -1.61 14.23
CA GLY A 18 1.16 -1.32 15.04
C GLY A 18 2.49 -1.29 14.28
N LEU A 19 2.58 -1.95 13.12
CA LEU A 19 3.76 -1.90 12.25
C LEU A 19 4.03 -0.51 11.67
N TYR A 20 2.99 0.31 11.46
CA TYR A 20 3.09 1.63 10.83
C TYR A 20 2.75 2.79 11.76
N ARG A 21 2.27 2.51 12.97
CA ARG A 21 1.95 3.53 13.96
C ARG A 21 3.21 4.32 14.34
N LEU A 22 3.19 5.63 14.18
CA LEU A 22 4.29 6.50 14.60
C LEU A 22 4.10 7.00 16.04
N GLY A 23 2.86 7.09 16.51
CA GLY A 23 2.53 7.50 17.88
C GLY A 23 2.23 8.99 18.03
N GLU A 24 2.31 9.47 19.26
CA GLU A 24 2.05 10.87 19.60
C GLU A 24 3.01 11.81 18.87
N GLY A 25 2.49 12.92 18.34
CA GLY A 25 3.27 13.90 17.56
C GLY A 25 3.49 13.53 16.09
N ALA A 26 2.89 12.45 15.59
CA ALA A 26 2.93 12.12 14.17
C ALA A 26 2.24 13.20 13.30
N ASP A 27 2.91 13.62 12.23
CA ASP A 27 2.35 14.52 11.21
C ASP A 27 2.50 13.88 9.81
N PRO A 28 1.39 13.54 9.13
CA PRO A 28 0.00 13.55 9.60
C PRO A 28 -0.23 12.59 10.77
N ALA A 29 -1.31 12.83 11.51
CA ALA A 29 -1.73 11.95 12.61
C ALA A 29 -1.99 10.53 12.10
N ASP A 30 -1.69 9.52 12.91
CA ASP A 30 -1.86 8.11 12.54
C ASP A 30 -3.30 7.75 12.12
N ALA A 31 -4.29 8.49 12.62
CA ALA A 31 -5.70 8.31 12.28
C ALA A 31 -6.05 8.79 10.85
N ASP A 32 -5.26 9.72 10.30
CA ASP A 32 -5.50 10.38 9.01
C ASP A 32 -4.79 9.70 7.83
N VAL A 33 -4.12 8.57 8.09
CA VAL A 33 -3.33 7.84 7.09
C VAL A 33 -3.78 6.39 7.03
N VAL A 34 -4.10 5.89 5.84
CA VAL A 34 -4.19 4.45 5.56
C VAL A 34 -2.86 3.94 5.05
N GLY A 35 -2.24 2.99 5.74
CA GLY A 35 -1.02 2.33 5.30
C GLY A 35 -1.31 1.04 4.52
N ILE A 36 -0.68 0.86 3.36
CA ILE A 36 -0.74 -0.36 2.55
C ILE A 36 0.39 -1.28 2.97
N SER A 37 0.02 -2.43 3.55
CA SER A 37 0.98 -3.40 4.06
C SER A 37 1.43 -4.41 3.03
N CYS A 38 0.48 -5.03 2.32
CA CYS A 38 0.79 -6.09 1.39
C CYS A 38 -0.31 -6.31 0.36
N PHE A 39 0.10 -6.88 -0.77
CA PHE A 39 -0.74 -7.50 -1.78
C PHE A 39 -0.37 -8.98 -1.85
N ILE A 40 -1.39 -9.83 -1.98
CA ILE A 40 -1.23 -11.25 -2.27
C ILE A 40 -2.13 -11.56 -3.45
N ILE A 41 -1.55 -12.05 -4.55
CA ILE A 41 -2.29 -12.49 -5.73
C ILE A 41 -2.07 -14.00 -5.89
N ALA A 42 -3.18 -14.75 -5.99
CA ALA A 42 -3.12 -16.19 -6.17
C ALA A 42 -2.32 -16.51 -7.46
N PRO A 43 -1.42 -17.51 -7.46
CA PRO A 43 -0.51 -17.76 -8.58
C PRO A 43 -1.15 -17.78 -9.98
N PRO A 44 -2.32 -18.43 -10.18
CA PRO A 44 -2.96 -18.48 -11.50
C PRO A 44 -3.48 -17.12 -12.00
N TYR A 45 -3.59 -16.11 -11.13
CA TYR A 45 -4.15 -14.79 -11.44
C TYR A 45 -3.11 -13.67 -11.41
N ARG A 46 -1.83 -14.02 -11.30
CA ARG A 46 -0.72 -13.05 -11.37
C ARG A 46 -0.57 -12.51 -12.79
N ARG A 47 0.12 -11.37 -12.93
CA ARG A 47 0.35 -10.68 -14.22
C ARG A 47 -0.91 -10.18 -14.94
N HIS A 48 -2.07 -10.25 -14.29
CA HIS A 48 -3.33 -9.64 -14.76
C HIS A 48 -3.64 -8.27 -14.11
N ARG A 49 -2.59 -7.57 -13.64
CA ARG A 49 -2.71 -6.26 -12.95
C ARG A 49 -3.65 -6.23 -11.73
N LEU A 50 -3.93 -7.36 -11.09
CA LEU A 50 -4.84 -7.38 -9.94
C LEU A 50 -4.37 -6.53 -8.74
N ALA A 51 -3.07 -6.41 -8.50
CA ALA A 51 -2.54 -5.53 -7.44
C ALA A 51 -2.83 -4.04 -7.73
N ASP A 52 -2.77 -3.65 -9.00
CA ASP A 52 -3.14 -2.32 -9.51
C ASP A 52 -4.62 -2.04 -9.23
N THR A 53 -5.50 -3.00 -9.55
CA THR A 53 -6.94 -2.91 -9.28
C THR A 53 -7.24 -2.79 -7.78
N LEU A 54 -6.54 -3.56 -6.95
CA LEU A 54 -6.67 -3.49 -5.50
C LEU A 54 -6.19 -2.13 -4.96
N LEU A 55 -5.07 -1.60 -5.47
CA LEU A 55 -4.56 -0.28 -5.09
C LEU A 55 -5.56 0.82 -5.47
N THR A 56 -6.09 0.81 -6.70
CA THR A 56 -7.13 1.74 -7.13
C THR A 56 -8.32 1.72 -6.18
N ARG A 57 -8.76 0.54 -5.72
CA ARG A 57 -9.87 0.42 -4.77
C ARG A 57 -9.53 1.00 -3.40
N VAL A 58 -8.32 0.73 -2.88
CA VAL A 58 -7.85 1.30 -1.61
C VAL A 58 -7.88 2.82 -1.64
N VAL A 59 -7.38 3.42 -2.73
CA VAL A 59 -7.38 4.87 -2.92
C VAL A 59 -8.82 5.42 -2.97
N ALA A 60 -9.71 4.79 -3.74
CA ALA A 60 -11.10 5.23 -3.86
C ALA A 60 -11.90 5.13 -2.54
N ASP A 61 -11.61 4.12 -1.71
CA ASP A 61 -12.29 3.93 -0.43
C ASP A 61 -11.76 4.85 0.68
N ALA A 62 -10.56 5.42 0.53
CA ALA A 62 -9.87 6.15 1.59
C ALA A 62 -10.64 7.40 2.09
N PRO A 63 -11.20 8.27 1.23
CA PRO A 63 -12.01 9.40 1.70
C PRO A 63 -13.24 8.96 2.53
N GLY A 64 -13.89 7.87 2.14
CA GLY A 64 -15.01 7.28 2.89
C GLY A 64 -14.62 6.72 4.26
N ARG A 65 -13.32 6.47 4.47
CA ARG A 65 -12.74 6.11 5.78
C ARG A 65 -12.33 7.35 6.58
N GLY A 66 -12.59 8.57 6.11
CA GLY A 66 -12.26 9.80 6.83
C GLY A 66 -10.76 10.03 7.01
N VAL A 67 -9.93 9.54 6.08
CA VAL A 67 -8.49 9.77 6.07
C VAL A 67 -8.12 10.74 4.96
N ALA A 68 -7.03 11.50 5.13
CA ALA A 68 -6.54 12.45 4.14
C ALA A 68 -5.43 11.86 3.25
N TYR A 69 -4.84 10.74 3.67
CA TYR A 69 -3.68 10.16 2.99
C TYR A 69 -3.73 8.64 2.90
N VAL A 70 -3.12 8.14 1.83
CA VAL A 70 -2.74 6.74 1.68
C VAL A 70 -1.22 6.65 1.57
N GLU A 71 -0.61 5.77 2.35
CA GLU A 71 0.84 5.59 2.43
C GLU A 71 1.23 4.16 2.04
N ALA A 72 2.33 4.04 1.31
CA ALA A 72 2.89 2.80 0.84
C ALA A 72 4.40 2.74 1.11
N TYR A 73 4.95 1.52 1.11
CA TYR A 73 6.34 1.28 1.49
C TYR A 73 7.03 0.31 0.53
N PRO A 74 7.07 0.56 -0.79
CA PRO A 74 7.81 -0.29 -1.72
C PRO A 74 9.29 -0.40 -1.34
N PRO A 75 9.97 -1.50 -1.71
CA PRO A 75 11.41 -1.61 -1.49
C PRO A 75 12.16 -0.55 -2.32
N THR A 76 13.27 -0.03 -1.79
CA THR A 76 14.14 0.94 -2.50
C THR A 76 14.75 0.34 -3.76
N GLU A 77 15.12 -0.94 -3.69
CA GLU A 77 15.65 -1.71 -4.81
C GLU A 77 14.71 -2.85 -5.17
N SER A 78 14.64 -3.17 -6.47
CA SER A 78 13.88 -4.31 -6.97
C SER A 78 14.37 -5.60 -6.31
N ARG A 79 13.47 -6.37 -5.69
CA ARG A 79 13.81 -7.65 -5.07
C ARG A 79 13.39 -8.79 -5.97
N GLU A 80 14.25 -9.79 -6.12
CA GLU A 80 13.93 -11.01 -6.86
C GLU A 80 13.15 -11.99 -5.96
N GLY A 81 12.23 -12.76 -6.57
CA GLY A 81 11.45 -13.81 -5.91
C GLY A 81 9.98 -13.46 -5.66
N ASP A 82 9.12 -14.47 -5.79
CA ASP A 82 7.65 -14.37 -5.76
C ASP A 82 7.08 -13.75 -4.48
N GLY A 83 7.74 -13.97 -3.34
CA GLY A 83 7.31 -13.46 -2.03
C GLY A 83 7.98 -12.14 -1.62
N ALA A 84 9.06 -11.74 -2.29
CA ALA A 84 9.86 -10.59 -1.89
C ALA A 84 9.20 -9.25 -2.24
N ASN A 85 8.26 -9.26 -3.19
CA ASN A 85 7.58 -8.07 -3.73
C ASN A 85 6.13 -7.93 -3.22
N PHE A 86 5.81 -8.48 -2.05
CA PHE A 86 4.45 -8.36 -1.49
C PHE A 86 4.01 -6.91 -1.26
N ARG A 87 4.94 -5.97 -1.12
CA ARG A 87 4.66 -4.53 -1.00
C ARG A 87 4.42 -3.85 -2.35
N GLY A 88 4.49 -4.58 -3.45
CA GLY A 88 4.38 -4.02 -4.80
C GLY A 88 5.62 -3.22 -5.22
N PRO A 89 5.83 -3.03 -6.53
CA PRO A 89 6.94 -2.24 -7.04
C PRO A 89 6.66 -0.73 -6.93
N ARG A 90 7.70 0.08 -6.76
CA ARG A 90 7.61 1.55 -6.70
C ARG A 90 6.81 2.15 -7.87
N ALA A 91 7.08 1.70 -9.10
CA ALA A 91 6.41 2.18 -10.31
C ALA A 91 4.87 2.02 -10.29
N MET A 92 4.34 1.05 -9.54
CA MET A 92 2.89 0.88 -9.40
C MET A 92 2.27 2.06 -8.63
N TYR A 93 2.95 2.57 -7.62
CA TYR A 93 2.49 3.69 -6.81
C TYR A 93 2.66 5.03 -7.56
N GLU A 94 3.79 5.22 -8.24
CA GLU A 94 4.03 6.40 -9.08
C GLU A 94 2.94 6.55 -10.16
N ALA A 95 2.53 5.43 -10.78
CA ALA A 95 1.44 5.41 -11.76
C ALA A 95 0.06 5.81 -11.18
N HIS A 96 -0.10 5.77 -9.85
CA HIS A 96 -1.30 6.22 -9.12
C HIS A 96 -1.13 7.60 -8.47
N GLY A 97 -0.05 8.33 -8.81
CA GLY A 97 0.19 9.67 -8.29
C GLY A 97 0.75 9.72 -6.86
N PHE A 98 1.25 8.60 -6.34
CA PHE A 98 1.97 8.63 -5.07
C PHE A 98 3.31 9.31 -5.27
N GLU A 99 3.67 10.16 -4.31
CA GLU A 99 4.94 10.87 -4.29
C GLU A 99 5.89 10.25 -3.25
N PRO A 100 7.19 10.11 -3.55
CA PRO A 100 8.17 9.67 -2.56
C PRO A 100 8.42 10.77 -1.54
N LEU A 101 8.42 10.41 -0.25
CA LEU A 101 8.70 11.35 0.85
C LEU A 101 10.11 11.18 1.40
N GLU A 102 10.50 9.93 1.66
CA GLU A 102 11.81 9.62 2.22
C GLU A 102 12.17 8.14 2.02
N GLU A 103 13.46 7.83 2.15
CA GLU A 103 13.95 6.46 2.20
C GLU A 103 14.17 6.04 3.66
N ARG A 104 13.59 4.90 4.04
CA ARG A 104 13.71 4.31 5.37
C ARG A 104 14.30 2.90 5.27
N GLY A 105 15.62 2.83 5.40
CA GLY A 105 16.35 1.57 5.31
C GLY A 105 16.20 0.95 3.93
N ARG A 106 15.43 -0.15 3.83
CA ARG A 106 15.22 -0.88 2.57
C ARG A 106 13.91 -0.52 1.85
N ASN A 107 13.16 0.45 2.35
CA ASN A 107 11.86 0.83 1.78
C ASN A 107 11.82 2.35 1.53
N THR A 108 11.08 2.76 0.51
CA THR A 108 10.73 4.16 0.28
C THR A 108 9.35 4.41 0.86
N VAL A 109 9.18 5.45 1.68
CA VAL A 109 7.85 5.93 2.08
C VAL A 109 7.28 6.73 0.91
N MET A 110 6.13 6.29 0.41
CA MET A 110 5.40 6.98 -0.66
C MET A 110 4.00 7.34 -0.18
N ARG A 111 3.50 8.52 -0.53
CA ARG A 111 2.21 9.01 -0.06
C ARG A 111 1.38 9.61 -1.19
N LEU A 112 0.08 9.37 -1.13
CA LEU A 112 -0.93 10.02 -1.95
C LEU A 112 -1.89 10.78 -1.03
N LYS A 113 -2.24 12.00 -1.40
CA LYS A 113 -3.35 12.75 -0.81
C LYS A 113 -4.65 12.34 -1.50
N VAL A 114 -5.69 12.02 -0.74
CA VAL A 114 -6.98 11.49 -1.23
C VAL A 114 -8.15 12.40 -0.89
#